data_AF-A0AAP3ELA0-F1
#
_entry.id   AF-A0AAP3ELA0-F1
#
_cell.length_a   1.000
_cell.length_b   1.000
_cell.length_c   1.000
_cell.angle_alpha   90.00
_cell.angle_beta   90.00
_cell.angle_gamma   90.00
#
_symmetry.space_group_name_H-M   'P 1'
#
loop_
_entity.id
_entity.type
_entity.pdbx_description
1 polymer ?
#
loop_
_entity_poly.entity_id
_entity_poly.type
_entity_poly.pdbx_seq_one_letter_code
_entity_poly.pdbx_strand_id
1 'polypeptide(L)'
;SKAVITPAEQTQWNTLRQMMVTLQVLDVDAKVSRGDVFNLFIKKFQSQSLLEEYMKTSPYVMSQLEGTEVDPLELHRAVVNIAEKMKATDNTQVKDADKAPYTSWTLSFTAPTAGDAQTVLEGYINYISRIVEQETMENIRNQI
;
A
#
# COMPACT_ATOMS: atom_id res chain seq x y z
N SER A 1 4.38 9.64 -11.49
CA SER A 1 3.02 9.72 -10.91
C SER A 1 3.10 10.00 -9.42
N LYS A 2 2.05 10.62 -8.85
CA LYS A 2 1.93 10.91 -7.41
C LYS A 2 0.49 10.68 -6.95
N ALA A 3 0.31 10.18 -5.74
CA ALA A 3 -0.96 10.07 -5.04
C ALA A 3 -0.80 10.58 -3.61
N VAL A 4 -1.81 11.27 -3.08
CA VAL A 4 -1.85 11.68 -1.68
C VAL A 4 -2.89 10.85 -0.97
N ILE A 5 -2.50 10.20 0.13
CA ILE A 5 -3.37 9.32 0.92
C ILE A 5 -3.53 9.86 2.34
N THR A 6 -4.67 9.55 2.94
CA THR A 6 -5.09 9.94 4.30
C THR A 6 -5.74 8.72 4.97
N PRO A 7 -5.80 8.64 6.30
CA PRO A 7 -6.56 7.60 6.97
C PRO A 7 -8.02 7.53 6.50
N ALA A 8 -8.60 6.33 6.50
CA ALA A 8 -9.97 6.12 6.05
C ALA A 8 -10.96 7.02 6.82
N GLU A 9 -11.91 7.60 6.08
CA GLU A 9 -12.97 8.39 6.69
C GLU A 9 -13.95 7.51 7.48
N GLN A 10 -14.73 8.15 8.34
CA GLN A 10 -15.73 7.47 9.16
C GLN A 10 -16.74 6.69 8.30
N THR A 11 -17.10 7.25 7.14
CA THR A 11 -18.03 6.69 6.15
C THR A 11 -17.49 5.39 5.55
N GLN A 12 -16.21 5.40 5.16
CA GLN A 12 -15.50 4.22 4.62
C GLN A 12 -15.31 3.13 5.68
N TRP A 13 -15.20 3.51 6.96
CA TRP A 13 -14.99 2.58 8.08
C TRP A 13 -16.27 1.97 8.66
N ASN A 14 -17.46 2.47 8.28
CA ASN A 14 -18.71 2.13 8.93
C ASN A 14 -19.02 0.63 8.88
N THR A 15 -18.79 -0.02 7.74
CA THR A 15 -19.06 -1.45 7.55
C THR A 15 -18.22 -2.30 8.52
N LEU A 16 -16.91 -2.01 8.60
CA LEU A 16 -16.03 -2.70 9.54
C LEU A 16 -16.46 -2.44 10.99
N ARG A 17 -16.78 -1.19 11.35
CA ARG A 17 -17.27 -0.87 12.70
C ARG A 17 -18.51 -1.67 13.09
N GLN A 18 -19.48 -1.83 12.19
CA GLN A 18 -20.69 -2.60 12.46
C GLN A 18 -20.37 -4.06 12.74
N MET A 19 -19.49 -4.67 11.95
CA MET A 19 -19.02 -6.04 12.19
C MET A 19 -18.35 -6.19 13.55
N MET A 20 -17.48 -5.23 13.92
CA MET A 20 -16.78 -5.24 15.21
C MET A 20 -17.75 -5.13 16.40
N VAL A 21 -18.80 -4.31 16.29
CA VAL A 21 -19.87 -4.23 17.31
C VAL A 21 -20.60 -5.57 17.43
N THR A 22 -20.89 -6.25 16.32
CA THR A 22 -21.50 -7.58 16.36
C THR A 22 -20.61 -8.60 17.07
N LEU A 23 -19.30 -8.58 16.81
CA LEU A 23 -18.34 -9.46 17.50
C LEU A 23 -18.24 -9.15 19.00
N GLN A 24 -18.26 -7.88 19.38
CA GLN A 24 -18.22 -7.48 20.78
C GLN A 24 -19.45 -7.97 21.57
N VAL A 25 -20.64 -8.01 20.96
CA VAL A 25 -21.84 -8.61 21.57
C VAL A 25 -21.65 -10.11 21.85
N LEU A 26 -20.79 -10.78 21.07
CA LEU A 26 -20.42 -12.18 21.24
C LEU A 26 -19.20 -12.37 22.17
N ASP A 27 -18.82 -11.35 22.94
CA ASP A 27 -17.67 -11.33 23.86
C ASP A 27 -16.29 -11.45 23.17
N VAL A 28 -16.23 -11.15 21.86
CA VAL A 28 -14.97 -11.07 21.08
C VAL A 28 -14.50 -9.61 21.04
N ASP A 29 -13.45 -9.28 21.80
CA ASP A 29 -12.84 -7.94 21.83
C ASP A 29 -11.78 -7.78 20.73
N ALA A 30 -12.23 -7.76 19.48
CA ALA A 30 -11.36 -7.42 18.37
C ALA A 30 -11.06 -5.91 18.39
N LYS A 31 -9.77 -5.52 18.38
CA LYS A 31 -9.36 -4.11 18.38
C LYS A 31 -8.70 -3.76 17.06
N VAL A 32 -9.45 -3.07 16.20
CA VAL A 32 -8.93 -2.55 14.92
C VAL A 32 -9.24 -1.06 14.84
N SER A 33 -8.19 -0.25 14.68
CA SER A 33 -8.32 1.20 14.52
C SER A 33 -7.98 1.63 13.10
N ARG A 34 -8.58 2.76 12.66
CA ARG A 34 -8.29 3.38 11.36
C ARG A 34 -6.81 3.78 11.23
N GLY A 35 -6.22 4.25 12.32
CA GLY A 35 -4.81 4.64 12.37
C GLY A 35 -3.89 3.43 12.19
N ASP A 36 -4.20 2.31 12.83
CA ASP A 36 -3.39 1.10 12.72
C ASP A 36 -3.44 0.51 11.31
N VAL A 37 -4.62 0.47 10.69
CA VAL A 37 -4.77 0.01 9.30
C VAL A 37 -4.04 0.94 8.33
N PHE A 38 -4.11 2.26 8.52
CA PHE A 38 -3.35 3.21 7.72
C PHE A 38 -1.84 3.04 7.89
N ASN A 39 -1.35 2.90 9.12
CA ASN A 39 0.07 2.66 9.40
C ASN A 39 0.56 1.33 8.83
N LEU A 40 -0.28 0.28 8.88
CA LEU A 40 0.00 -1.00 8.26
C LEU A 40 0.13 -0.86 6.74
N PHE A 41 -0.77 -0.10 6.10
CA PHE A 41 -0.65 0.22 4.68
C PHE A 41 0.68 0.90 4.36
N ILE A 42 1.07 1.95 5.08
CA ILE A 42 2.35 2.64 4.85
C ILE A 42 3.53 1.68 5.02
N LYS A 43 3.53 0.87 6.09
CA LYS A 43 4.57 -0.12 6.37
C LYS A 43 4.69 -1.15 5.25
N LYS A 44 3.56 -1.66 4.74
CA LYS A 44 3.53 -2.64 3.64
C LYS A 44 3.94 -2.00 2.32
N PHE A 45 3.53 -0.77 2.05
CA PHE A 45 3.93 -0.03 0.86
C PHE A 45 5.45 0.20 0.81
N GLN A 46 6.07 0.51 1.94
CA GLN A 46 7.52 0.67 2.06
C GLN A 46 8.30 -0.65 2.09
N SER A 47 7.62 -1.81 2.14
CA SER A 47 8.28 -3.10 2.14
C SER A 47 8.90 -3.40 0.78
N GLN A 48 10.23 -3.50 0.75
CA GLN A 48 10.95 -3.86 -0.46
C GLN A 48 10.49 -5.24 -0.98
N SER A 49 10.35 -6.24 -0.10
CA SER A 49 9.97 -7.59 -0.52
C SER A 49 8.60 -7.63 -1.21
N LEU A 50 7.62 -6.87 -0.72
CA LEU A 50 6.29 -6.79 -1.34
C LEU A 50 6.32 -6.05 -2.68
N LEU A 51 7.16 -5.03 -2.79
CA LEU A 51 7.37 -4.34 -4.05
C LEU A 51 8.02 -5.26 -5.09
N GLU A 52 9.04 -6.02 -4.70
CA GLU A 52 9.68 -7.00 -5.59
C GLU A 52 8.71 -8.09 -6.03
N GLU A 53 7.87 -8.59 -5.12
CA GLU A 53 6.83 -9.57 -5.43
C GLU A 53 5.81 -9.00 -6.41
N TYR A 54 5.33 -7.77 -6.18
CA TYR A 54 4.43 -7.09 -7.11
C TYR A 54 5.04 -6.93 -8.51
N MET A 55 6.31 -6.52 -8.60
CA MET A 55 6.98 -6.31 -9.89
C MET A 55 7.13 -7.62 -10.68
N LYS A 56 7.34 -8.75 -9.99
CA LYS A 56 7.47 -10.08 -10.61
C LYS A 56 6.12 -10.69 -11.01
N THR A 57 5.03 -10.29 -10.35
CA THR A 57 3.70 -10.88 -10.53
C THR A 57 2.77 -10.01 -11.38
N SER A 58 3.08 -8.72 -11.54
CA SER A 58 2.29 -7.77 -12.32
C SER A 58 2.43 -8.05 -13.81
N PRO A 59 1.34 -8.44 -14.52
CA PRO A 59 1.38 -8.68 -15.96
C PRO A 59 1.82 -7.44 -16.74
N TYR A 60 1.44 -6.25 -16.28
CA TYR A 60 1.84 -5.00 -16.90
C TYR A 60 3.35 -4.79 -16.81
N VAL A 61 3.94 -4.95 -15.62
CA VAL A 61 5.39 -4.79 -15.43
C VAL A 61 6.16 -5.84 -16.21
N MET A 62 5.70 -7.10 -16.19
CA MET A 62 6.34 -8.19 -16.93
C MET A 62 6.28 -7.96 -18.45
N SER A 63 5.16 -7.45 -18.98
CA SER A 63 5.04 -7.13 -20.42
C SER A 63 6.00 -6.04 -20.90
N GLN A 64 6.46 -5.15 -20.01
CA GLN A 64 7.51 -4.16 -20.31
C GLN A 64 8.92 -4.77 -20.32
N LEU A 65 9.07 -6.01 -19.81
CA LEU A 65 10.31 -6.77 -19.76
C LEU A 65 10.37 -7.85 -20.85
N GLU A 66 9.22 -8.23 -21.43
CA GLU A 66 9.09 -9.19 -22.53
C GLU A 66 9.76 -8.67 -23.82
N GLY A 67 10.76 -9.40 -24.32
CA GLY A 67 11.57 -9.04 -25.49
C GLY A 67 13.08 -9.06 -25.22
N THR A 68 13.48 -9.18 -23.96
CA THR A 68 14.87 -9.42 -23.54
C THR A 68 14.92 -10.83 -22.96
N GLU A 69 15.91 -11.65 -23.32
CA GLU A 69 16.16 -12.92 -22.63
C GLU A 69 16.66 -12.57 -21.23
N VAL A 70 15.73 -12.33 -20.30
CA VAL A 70 16.07 -11.71 -19.01
C VAL A 70 16.78 -12.75 -18.13
N ASP A 71 18.09 -12.59 -17.99
CA ASP A 71 18.86 -13.27 -16.94
C ASP A 71 18.19 -12.99 -15.58
N PRO A 72 17.90 -14.02 -14.75
CA PRO A 72 17.38 -13.83 -13.40
C PRO A 72 18.11 -12.76 -12.58
N LEU A 73 19.42 -12.58 -12.79
CA LEU A 73 20.20 -11.54 -12.13
C LEU A 73 19.89 -10.13 -12.68
N GLU A 74 19.69 -9.99 -13.98
CA GLU A 74 19.26 -8.73 -14.60
C GLU A 74 17.84 -8.36 -14.20
N LEU A 75 16.94 -9.35 -14.10
CA LEU A 75 15.59 -9.14 -13.59
C LEU A 75 15.64 -8.59 -12.16
N HIS A 76 16.42 -9.22 -11.28
CA HIS A 76 16.55 -8.76 -9.90
C HIS A 76 17.11 -7.33 -9.83
N ARG A 77 18.14 -7.01 -10.61
CA ARG A 77 18.69 -5.65 -10.68
C ARG A 77 17.67 -4.63 -11.19
N ALA A 78 16.92 -4.97 -12.24
CA ALA A 78 15.87 -4.11 -12.78
C ALA A 78 14.79 -3.84 -11.73
N VAL A 79 14.35 -4.88 -11.02
CA VAL A 79 13.35 -4.77 -9.95
C VAL A 79 13.87 -3.87 -8.81
N VAL A 80 15.10 -4.04 -8.35
CA VAL A 80 15.70 -3.18 -7.30
C VAL A 80 15.77 -1.72 -7.76
N ASN A 81 16.24 -1.47 -8.99
CA ASN A 81 16.32 -0.12 -9.54
C ASN A 81 14.93 0.54 -9.72
N ILE A 82 13.90 -0.26 -10.03
CA ILE A 82 12.52 0.22 -10.09
C ILE A 82 11.99 0.48 -8.68
N ALA A 83 12.32 -0.38 -7.72
CA ALA A 83 11.90 -0.26 -6.33
C ALA A 83 12.39 1.06 -5.70
N GLU A 84 13.62 1.49 -5.99
CA GLU A 84 14.17 2.78 -5.55
C GLU A 84 13.38 4.00 -6.06
N LYS A 85 12.63 3.84 -7.17
CA LYS A 85 11.79 4.89 -7.74
C LYS A 85 10.41 4.96 -7.07
N MET A 86 10.04 3.97 -6.26
CA MET A 86 8.83 3.98 -5.45
C MET A 86 9.12 4.66 -4.10
N LYS A 87 8.37 5.71 -3.78
CA LYS A 87 8.61 6.50 -2.55
C LYS A 87 7.31 6.79 -1.82
N ALA A 88 7.39 6.79 -0.49
CA ALA A 88 6.34 7.24 0.41
C ALA A 88 6.93 8.29 1.34
N THR A 89 6.36 9.49 1.35
CA THR A 89 6.81 10.63 2.16
C THR A 89 5.69 11.08 3.07
N ASP A 90 5.98 11.20 4.36
CA ASP A 90 5.08 11.81 5.34
C ASP A 90 4.99 13.32 5.09
N ASN A 91 3.80 13.81 4.79
CA ASN A 91 3.59 15.23 4.51
C ASN A 91 3.62 16.09 5.78
N THR A 92 3.52 15.46 6.96
CA THR A 92 3.62 16.16 8.25
C THR A 92 5.06 16.38 8.71
N GLN A 93 6.06 15.78 8.06
CA GLN A 93 7.48 16.01 8.40
C GLN A 93 8.15 17.07 7.51
N VAL A 94 7.40 17.67 6.59
CA VAL A 94 7.85 18.77 5.74
C VAL A 94 7.80 20.08 6.55
N LYS A 95 8.65 21.06 6.22
CA LYS A 95 8.59 22.42 6.82
C LYS A 95 7.12 22.88 6.82
N ASP A 96 6.58 23.22 8.00
CA ASP A 96 5.15 23.50 8.31
C ASP A 96 4.28 22.33 8.84
N ALA A 97 4.89 21.23 9.30
CA ALA A 97 4.29 20.14 10.10
C ALA A 97 3.14 20.56 11.05
N ASP A 98 3.39 21.55 11.90
CA ASP A 98 2.48 22.01 12.96
C ASP A 98 1.21 22.69 12.44
N LYS A 99 1.12 22.92 11.12
CA LYS A 99 -0.03 23.56 10.46
C LYS A 99 -0.87 22.57 9.65
N ALA A 100 -0.50 21.29 9.59
CA ALA A 100 -1.23 20.31 8.81
C ALA A 100 -2.58 19.97 9.48
N PRO A 101 -3.73 20.23 8.83
CA PRO A 101 -5.05 19.98 9.43
C PRO A 101 -5.39 18.48 9.54
N TYR A 102 -4.62 17.60 8.88
CA TYR A 102 -4.79 16.15 8.88
C TYR A 102 -3.50 15.43 8.52
N THR A 103 -3.38 14.16 8.93
CA THR A 103 -2.29 13.25 8.53
C THR A 103 -2.42 12.89 7.06
N SER A 104 -1.34 13.03 6.29
CA SER A 104 -1.31 12.56 4.91
C SER A 104 0.08 12.13 4.48
N TRP A 105 0.13 11.23 3.50
CA TRP A 105 1.37 10.74 2.90
C TRP A 105 1.32 10.91 1.38
N THR A 106 2.43 11.34 0.79
CA THR A 106 2.61 11.37 -0.66
C THR A 106 3.29 10.09 -1.11
N LEU A 107 2.58 9.30 -1.92
CA LEU A 107 3.12 8.15 -2.63
C LEU A 107 3.53 8.59 -4.03
N SER A 108 4.68 8.14 -4.51
CA SER A 108 5.15 8.51 -5.84
C SER A 108 5.95 7.40 -6.50
N PHE A 109 5.88 7.39 -7.83
CA PHE A 109 6.64 6.49 -8.67
C PHE A 109 7.11 7.20 -9.94
N THR A 110 8.33 6.90 -10.37
CA THR A 110 8.94 7.49 -11.57
C THR A 110 9.23 6.40 -12.59
N ALA A 111 8.72 6.57 -13.80
CA ALA A 111 8.96 5.70 -14.95
C ALA A 111 9.28 6.55 -16.20
N PRO A 112 9.79 5.94 -17.29
CA PRO A 112 10.10 6.66 -18.53
C PRO A 112 8.89 7.38 -19.14
N THR A 113 7.69 6.79 -19.05
CA THR A 113 6.45 7.42 -19.50
C THR A 113 5.53 7.74 -18.33
N ALA A 114 4.70 8.78 -18.52
CA ALA A 114 3.70 9.16 -17.52
C ALA A 114 2.65 8.07 -17.32
N GLY A 115 2.26 7.37 -18.40
CA GLY A 115 1.31 6.26 -18.37
C GLY A 115 1.83 5.10 -17.53
N ASP A 116 3.06 4.65 -17.77
CA ASP A 116 3.68 3.59 -16.96
C ASP A 116 3.76 3.99 -15.49
N ALA A 117 4.15 5.24 -15.23
CA ALA A 117 4.29 5.73 -13.88
C ALA A 117 2.96 5.72 -13.13
N GLN A 118 1.85 6.01 -13.82
CA GLN A 118 0.51 6.01 -13.25
C GLN A 118 0.01 4.58 -13.01
N THR A 119 0.05 3.73 -14.04
CA THR A 119 -0.43 2.35 -13.98
C THR A 119 0.29 1.55 -12.90
N VAL A 120 1.61 1.67 -12.80
CA VAL A 120 2.40 0.94 -11.80
C VAL A 120 2.13 1.45 -10.39
N LEU A 121 2.02 2.76 -10.18
CA LEU A 121 1.72 3.32 -8.86
C LEU A 121 0.32 2.91 -8.39
N GLU A 122 -0.68 3.05 -9.24
CA GLU A 122 -2.06 2.66 -8.94
C GLU A 122 -2.16 1.15 -8.68
N GLY A 123 -1.53 0.34 -9.54
CA GLY A 123 -1.49 -1.11 -9.39
C GLY A 123 -0.84 -1.54 -8.08
N TYR A 124 0.26 -0.90 -7.68
CA TYR A 124 0.93 -1.21 -6.43
C TYR A 124 0.13 -0.76 -5.20
N ILE A 125 -0.50 0.42 -5.24
CA ILE A 125 -1.43 0.87 -4.18
C ILE A 125 -2.54 -0.17 -3.99
N ASN A 126 -3.17 -0.60 -5.08
CA ASN A 126 -4.24 -1.60 -5.04
C ASN A 126 -3.76 -2.98 -4.54
N TYR A 127 -2.55 -3.39 -4.90
CA TYR A 127 -1.94 -4.62 -4.40
C TYR A 127 -1.75 -4.57 -2.88
N ILE A 128 -1.17 -3.48 -2.37
CA ILE A 128 -0.96 -3.30 -0.93
C ILE A 128 -2.29 -3.19 -0.16
N SER A 129 -3.29 -2.47 -0.70
CA SER A 129 -4.62 -2.40 -0.08
C SER A 129 -5.21 -3.78 0.14
N ARG A 130 -5.12 -4.68 -0.86
CA ARG A 130 -5.63 -6.07 -0.73
C ARG A 130 -4.92 -6.86 0.36
N ILE A 131 -3.59 -6.74 0.46
CA ILE A 131 -2.82 -7.41 1.52
C ILE A 131 -3.24 -6.90 2.89
N VAL A 132 -3.38 -5.58 3.05
CA VAL A 132 -3.78 -4.96 4.31
C VAL A 132 -5.20 -5.39 4.70
N GLU A 133 -6.13 -5.43 3.75
CA GLU A 133 -7.49 -5.93 3.96
C GLU A 133 -7.48 -7.40 4.42
N GLN A 134 -6.75 -8.26 3.70
CA GLN A 134 -6.63 -9.68 4.03
C GLN A 134 -6.05 -9.88 5.44
N GLU A 135 -4.92 -9.24 5.74
CA GLU A 135 -4.25 -9.36 7.04
C GLU A 135 -5.13 -8.80 8.18
N THR A 136 -5.84 -7.69 7.95
CA THR A 136 -6.76 -7.12 8.93
C THR A 136 -7.90 -8.09 9.23
N MET A 137 -8.51 -8.67 8.20
CA MET A 137 -9.61 -9.63 8.36
C MET A 137 -9.16 -10.95 8.99
N GLU A 138 -7.96 -11.43 8.65
CA GLU A 138 -7.38 -12.62 9.25
C GLU A 138 -7.09 -12.41 10.74
N ASN A 139 -6.54 -11.24 11.10
CA ASN A 139 -6.33 -10.89 12.51
C ASN A 139 -7.63 -10.84 13.32
N ILE A 140 -8.72 -10.31 12.75
CA ILE A 140 -10.05 -10.35 13.38
C ILE A 140 -10.53 -11.80 13.53
N ARG A 141 -10.37 -12.62 12.47
CA ARG A 141 -10.79 -14.02 12.50
C ARG A 141 -10.06 -14.84 13.55
N ASN A 142 -8.77 -14.59 13.75
CA ASN A 142 -7.95 -15.28 14.74
C ASN A 142 -8.31 -14.94 16.19
N GLN A 143 -9.18 -13.95 16.40
CA GLN A 143 -9.68 -13.54 17.73
C GLN A 143 -11.06 -14.13 18.05
N ILE A 144 -11.69 -14.83 17.09
CA ILE A 144 -12.94 -15.57 17.25
C ILE A 144 -12.62 -17.01 17.67
#